data_AF-A0A7Y5DB69-F1
#
_entry.id   AF-A0A7Y5DB69-F1
#
_cell.length_a   1.000
_cell.length_b   1.000
_cell.length_c   1.000
_cell.angle_alpha   90.00
_cell.angle_beta   90.00
_cell.angle_gamma   90.00
#
_symmetry.space_group_name_H-M   'P 1'
#
loop_
_entity.id
_entity.type
_entity.pdbx_description
1 polymer ?
#
loop_
_entity_poly.entity_id
_entity_poly.type
_entity_poly.pdbx_seq_one_letter_code
_entity_poly.pdbx_strand_id
1 'polypeptide(L)'
;MKKENYFKIIIVMLLLGHLTIVMAQKVKNSPTQKETADEYLSRMKAMADSIKNARKDSKQKGTSTNNNSNPGARYTNSMSDTKKSTIENAYKYLSPAEKEKVKNYPPVPEFFRTSIDADVFLKSLKGVDINGDVQKFSKEKSMPLIGYCISYLSTKQKAEMIVKEAKKLEAEFVKNNPAINFGAATGKTYVSENGLVYLPLGDASFVDEVVDAKYLSGNIQFPKENGIGTPDYVLMNDLKKNKGIYSLGLKGTLTIKFTNNAIVDVNGPDLFVFEAGQIEPTNLEISKDGINWIEVGKISGGIASVDISKVTKPNDYFYYVRLTDLNTQSTVAGADIDAVAAIGAAIKLSLNAEVLFDVGKANLKAEGITAIKKLAQQLQSIPNAQLYIDGFTDDIGTDEANIKLSLQRALAVAAVLKAELKNKTGFEYKETGKGKANPVVPNNSEENRKKNRRVEILVTPK
;
A
#
# COMPACT_ATOMS: atom_id res chain seq x y z
N MET A 1 -31.71 6.78 -9.31
CA MET A 1 -31.27 8.20 -9.22
C MET A 1 -29.78 8.38 -9.60
N LYS A 2 -29.33 8.04 -10.82
CA LYS A 2 -27.87 8.13 -11.18
C LYS A 2 -27.52 8.74 -12.55
N LYS A 3 -28.47 9.03 -13.45
CA LYS A 3 -28.17 9.65 -14.76
C LYS A 3 -28.46 11.17 -14.84
N GLU A 4 -29.45 11.68 -14.12
CA GLU A 4 -29.87 13.10 -14.24
C GLU A 4 -28.82 14.10 -13.74
N ASN A 5 -28.04 13.78 -12.71
CA ASN A 5 -27.01 14.69 -12.19
C ASN A 5 -25.84 14.88 -13.17
N TYR A 6 -25.49 13.84 -13.95
CA TYR A 6 -24.47 13.96 -15.01
C TYR A 6 -24.96 14.89 -16.14
N PHE A 7 -26.23 14.78 -16.53
CA PHE A 7 -26.82 15.62 -17.57
C PHE A 7 -26.89 17.10 -17.14
N LYS A 8 -27.25 17.37 -15.87
CA LYS A 8 -27.23 18.72 -15.29
C LYS A 8 -25.83 19.34 -15.27
N ILE A 9 -24.78 18.57 -14.94
CA ILE A 9 -23.39 19.06 -14.97
C ILE A 9 -22.93 19.41 -16.39
N ILE A 10 -23.30 18.59 -17.39
CA ILE A 10 -22.99 18.86 -18.81
C ILE A 10 -23.71 20.12 -19.32
N ILE A 11 -24.99 20.30 -18.96
CA ILE A 11 -25.76 21.51 -19.30
C ILE A 11 -25.12 22.76 -18.67
N VAL A 12 -24.70 22.70 -17.41
CA VAL A 12 -23.98 23.81 -16.75
C VAL A 12 -22.66 24.11 -17.47
N MET A 13 -21.87 23.10 -17.88
CA MET A 13 -20.63 23.34 -18.64
C MET A 13 -20.85 23.90 -20.05
N LEU A 14 -21.93 23.52 -20.74
CA LEU A 14 -22.29 24.09 -22.05
C LEU A 14 -22.78 25.54 -21.94
N LEU A 15 -23.56 25.87 -20.90
CA LEU A 15 -23.98 27.24 -20.58
C LEU A 15 -22.77 28.15 -20.27
N LEU A 16 -21.77 27.65 -19.54
CA LEU A 16 -20.52 28.37 -19.26
C LEU A 16 -19.72 28.71 -20.54
N GLY A 17 -19.84 27.89 -21.59
CA GLY A 17 -19.21 28.13 -22.90
C GLY A 17 -19.93 29.15 -23.78
N HIS A 18 -21.25 29.35 -23.60
CA HIS A 18 -21.97 30.44 -24.28
C HIS A 18 -21.87 31.76 -23.53
N LEU A 19 -21.89 31.73 -22.19
CA LEU A 19 -21.83 32.94 -21.35
C LEU A 19 -20.48 33.68 -21.47
N THR A 20 -19.39 32.98 -21.79
CA THR A 20 -18.06 33.56 -22.04
C THR A 20 -18.00 34.43 -23.30
N ILE A 21 -18.84 34.18 -24.32
CA ILE A 21 -18.90 35.00 -25.54
C ILE A 21 -19.68 36.30 -25.28
N VAL A 22 -20.77 36.23 -24.51
CA VAL A 22 -21.66 37.39 -24.25
C VAL A 22 -21.07 38.40 -23.26
N MET A 23 -20.27 37.96 -22.28
CA MET A 23 -19.69 38.87 -21.26
C MET A 23 -18.51 39.71 -21.77
N ALA A 24 -17.81 39.27 -22.82
CA ALA A 24 -16.64 39.97 -23.36
C ALA A 24 -16.94 41.40 -23.87
N GLN A 25 -18.20 41.71 -24.18
CA GLN A 25 -18.61 43.02 -24.70
C GLN A 25 -18.94 44.07 -23.62
N LYS A 26 -19.00 43.72 -22.32
CA LYS A 26 -19.61 44.59 -21.30
C LYS A 26 -18.72 45.02 -20.13
N VAL A 27 -17.42 44.71 -20.16
CA VAL A 27 -16.46 45.13 -19.11
C VAL A 27 -15.65 46.36 -19.56
N LYS A 28 -16.32 47.52 -19.55
CA LYS A 28 -15.64 48.83 -19.47
C LYS A 28 -16.13 49.54 -18.21
N ASN A 29 -15.19 50.10 -17.44
CA ASN A 29 -15.35 50.96 -16.25
C ASN A 29 -15.56 50.28 -14.88
N SER A 30 -14.48 50.16 -14.10
CA SER A 30 -14.49 50.24 -12.61
C SER A 30 -13.03 50.30 -12.07
N PRO A 31 -12.62 51.34 -11.31
CA PRO A 31 -11.24 51.53 -10.88
C PRO A 31 -10.94 50.88 -9.52
N THR A 32 -9.96 49.98 -9.47
CA THR A 32 -9.21 49.51 -8.26
C THR A 32 -8.25 48.42 -8.69
N GLN A 33 -7.06 48.77 -9.20
CA GLN A 33 -5.97 47.88 -9.67
C GLN A 33 -6.44 46.48 -10.12
N LYS A 34 -7.42 46.46 -11.03
CA LYS A 34 -8.05 45.25 -11.54
C LYS A 34 -7.19 44.76 -12.69
N GLU A 35 -6.82 43.48 -12.62
CA GLU A 35 -6.41 42.68 -13.77
C GLU A 35 -7.26 43.06 -14.98
N THR A 36 -6.60 43.42 -16.08
CA THR A 36 -7.26 43.84 -17.32
C THR A 36 -8.08 42.69 -17.89
N ALA A 37 -9.07 43.01 -18.73
CA ALA A 37 -9.90 41.99 -19.37
C ALA A 37 -9.06 40.97 -20.19
N ASP A 38 -7.95 41.42 -20.78
CA ASP A 38 -7.04 40.59 -21.56
C ASP A 38 -6.14 39.71 -20.68
N GLU A 39 -5.66 40.21 -19.54
CA GLU A 39 -4.94 39.40 -18.54
C GLU A 39 -5.87 38.32 -17.96
N TYR A 40 -7.09 38.69 -17.57
CA TYR A 40 -8.11 37.76 -17.07
C TYR A 40 -8.46 36.69 -18.12
N LEU A 41 -8.68 37.09 -19.38
CA LEU A 41 -8.98 36.16 -20.46
C LEU A 41 -7.78 35.24 -20.78
N SER A 42 -6.56 35.75 -20.68
CA SER A 42 -5.34 34.96 -20.88
C SER A 42 -5.12 33.95 -19.74
N ARG A 43 -5.34 34.36 -18.49
CA ARG A 43 -5.36 33.48 -17.30
C ARG A 43 -6.41 32.38 -17.42
N MET A 44 -7.62 32.73 -17.87
CA MET A 44 -8.71 31.77 -18.11
C MET A 44 -8.42 30.81 -19.28
N LYS A 45 -7.80 31.27 -20.37
CA LYS A 45 -7.36 30.39 -21.47
C LYS A 45 -6.28 29.41 -20.99
N ALA A 46 -5.25 29.89 -20.30
CA ALA A 46 -4.20 29.03 -19.75
C ALA A 46 -4.75 27.96 -18.79
N MET A 47 -5.70 28.33 -17.91
CA MET A 47 -6.41 27.39 -17.04
C MET A 47 -7.24 26.37 -17.85
N ALA A 48 -8.02 26.84 -18.84
CA ALA A 48 -8.85 25.96 -19.67
C ALA A 48 -8.03 24.99 -20.52
N ASP A 49 -6.90 25.43 -21.09
CA ASP A 49 -6.05 24.58 -21.92
C ASP A 49 -5.21 23.61 -21.08
N SER A 50 -4.82 23.99 -19.85
CA SER A 50 -4.31 23.04 -18.85
C SER A 50 -5.32 21.90 -18.59
N ILE A 51 -6.61 22.24 -18.42
CA ILE A 51 -7.71 21.28 -18.20
C ILE A 51 -8.04 20.44 -19.46
N LYS A 52 -7.81 20.96 -20.68
CA LYS A 52 -8.03 20.25 -21.96
C LYS A 52 -6.85 19.40 -22.45
N ASN A 53 -5.64 19.66 -21.95
CA ASN A 53 -4.47 18.82 -22.19
C ASN A 53 -4.45 17.66 -21.17
N ALA A 54 -4.87 17.90 -19.92
CA ALA A 54 -5.63 16.87 -19.19
C ALA A 54 -6.90 16.47 -19.99
N ARG A 55 -7.56 15.33 -19.71
CA ARG A 55 -8.71 14.82 -20.52
C ARG A 55 -8.43 14.43 -21.99
N LYS A 56 -7.34 14.86 -22.65
CA LYS A 56 -6.88 14.32 -23.95
C LYS A 56 -6.05 13.05 -23.78
N ASP A 57 -4.98 13.07 -22.97
CA ASP A 57 -4.11 11.89 -22.81
C ASP A 57 -4.84 10.69 -22.16
N SER A 58 -5.93 10.92 -21.42
CA SER A 58 -6.75 9.85 -20.86
C SER A 58 -7.71 9.21 -21.86
N LYS A 59 -7.92 9.81 -23.05
CA LYS A 59 -8.71 9.18 -24.13
C LYS A 59 -7.90 8.25 -25.03
N GLN A 60 -6.58 8.38 -25.10
CA GLN A 60 -5.73 7.51 -25.93
C GLN A 60 -5.40 6.15 -25.27
N LYS A 61 -5.60 5.99 -23.96
CA LYS A 61 -5.40 4.70 -23.25
C LYS A 61 -6.70 3.90 -23.01
N GLY A 62 -7.84 4.36 -23.50
CA GLY A 62 -9.17 3.92 -23.07
C GLY A 62 -9.99 3.06 -24.04
N THR A 63 -9.36 2.26 -24.91
CA THR A 63 -10.08 1.44 -25.90
C THR A 63 -9.55 0.01 -26.02
N SER A 64 -9.86 -0.83 -25.01
CA SER A 64 -10.08 -2.30 -25.08
C SER A 64 -10.32 -2.87 -23.65
N THR A 65 -11.10 -3.94 -23.38
CA THR A 65 -12.02 -4.72 -24.24
C THR A 65 -13.38 -4.96 -23.52
N ASN A 66 -13.86 -6.21 -23.33
CA ASN A 66 -15.11 -6.53 -22.61
C ASN A 66 -15.08 -7.93 -21.95
N ASN A 67 -15.90 -8.11 -20.91
CA ASN A 67 -16.44 -9.37 -20.33
C ASN A 67 -15.49 -10.53 -19.91
N ASN A 68 -15.31 -10.72 -18.60
CA ASN A 68 -15.83 -11.93 -17.91
C ASN A 68 -16.00 -11.72 -16.39
N SER A 69 -16.86 -12.52 -15.73
CA SER A 69 -17.23 -12.35 -14.32
C SER A 69 -16.36 -13.15 -13.34
N ASN A 70 -15.70 -12.48 -12.39
CA ASN A 70 -15.04 -13.13 -11.24
C ASN A 70 -15.16 -12.25 -9.98
N PRO A 71 -15.35 -12.79 -8.75
CA PRO A 71 -15.76 -11.99 -7.58
C PRO A 71 -14.59 -11.39 -6.76
N GLY A 72 -13.40 -11.20 -7.37
CA GLY A 72 -12.20 -10.70 -6.67
C GLY A 72 -11.89 -9.21 -6.85
N ALA A 73 -12.46 -8.54 -7.85
CA ALA A 73 -12.26 -7.11 -8.08
C ALA A 73 -13.56 -6.46 -8.61
N ARG A 74 -14.13 -5.53 -7.84
CA ARG A 74 -15.26 -4.70 -8.27
C ARG A 74 -14.86 -3.22 -8.21
N TYR A 75 -15.22 -2.49 -9.27
CA TYR A 75 -14.90 -1.08 -9.58
C TYR A 75 -13.59 -0.82 -10.35
N THR A 76 -13.62 -1.13 -11.65
CA THR A 76 -12.71 -0.53 -12.65
C THR A 76 -13.09 0.93 -12.91
N ASN A 77 -12.46 1.85 -12.20
CA ASN A 77 -12.26 3.25 -12.56
C ASN A 77 -10.99 3.69 -11.82
N SER A 78 -9.94 4.06 -12.55
CA SER A 78 -8.58 4.30 -12.01
C SER A 78 -8.59 5.18 -10.76
N MET A 79 -8.15 4.62 -9.63
CA MET A 79 -8.14 5.36 -8.36
C MET A 79 -6.91 6.25 -8.20
N SER A 80 -5.87 6.10 -9.04
CA SER A 80 -4.64 6.90 -9.01
C SER A 80 -4.63 8.17 -9.88
N ASP A 81 -5.68 8.47 -10.65
CA ASP A 81 -5.64 9.46 -11.74
C ASP A 81 -5.65 10.95 -11.27
N THR A 82 -4.72 11.30 -10.37
CA THR A 82 -4.38 12.66 -9.95
C THR A 82 -3.36 13.26 -10.90
N LYS A 83 -3.81 13.60 -12.11
CA LYS A 83 -3.10 14.59 -12.95
C LYS A 83 -2.93 15.87 -12.14
N LYS A 84 -1.71 16.12 -11.63
CA LYS A 84 -1.26 17.28 -10.82
C LYS A 84 -2.42 18.03 -10.18
N SER A 85 -2.80 17.67 -8.95
CA SER A 85 -3.84 18.31 -8.12
C SER A 85 -4.55 19.46 -8.84
N THR A 86 -5.72 19.18 -9.44
CA THR A 86 -6.52 20.18 -10.18
C THR A 86 -6.77 21.44 -9.33
N ILE A 87 -6.71 21.27 -8.01
CA ILE A 87 -6.78 22.30 -6.98
C ILE A 87 -5.50 23.16 -6.90
N GLU A 88 -4.30 22.59 -6.85
CA GLU A 88 -3.06 23.39 -6.83
C GLU A 88 -2.89 24.18 -8.13
N ASN A 89 -3.21 23.56 -9.27
CA ASN A 89 -3.25 24.26 -10.54
C ASN A 89 -4.28 25.39 -10.50
N ALA A 90 -5.52 25.14 -10.06
CA ALA A 90 -6.53 26.20 -9.89
C ALA A 90 -6.07 27.30 -8.91
N TYR A 91 -5.42 26.97 -7.80
CA TYR A 91 -4.89 27.91 -6.81
C TYR A 91 -3.77 28.78 -7.36
N LYS A 92 -2.87 28.19 -8.15
CA LYS A 92 -1.81 28.91 -8.86
C LYS A 92 -2.39 29.99 -9.78
N TYR A 93 -3.52 29.69 -10.43
CA TYR A 93 -4.27 30.63 -11.26
C TYR A 93 -5.19 31.58 -10.47
N LEU A 94 -5.21 31.62 -9.14
CA LEU A 94 -5.93 32.66 -8.39
C LEU A 94 -5.08 33.94 -8.22
N SER A 95 -5.72 35.10 -8.40
CA SER A 95 -5.13 36.39 -8.04
C SER A 95 -4.94 36.53 -6.51
N PRO A 96 -4.09 37.44 -6.00
CA PRO A 96 -3.90 37.61 -4.56
C PRO A 96 -5.20 37.87 -3.78
N ALA A 97 -6.10 38.69 -4.33
CA ALA A 97 -7.41 38.96 -3.73
C ALA A 97 -8.38 37.77 -3.78
N GLU A 98 -8.23 36.87 -4.76
CA GLU A 98 -8.99 35.61 -4.81
C GLU A 98 -8.44 34.58 -3.81
N LYS A 99 -7.11 34.51 -3.63
CA LYS A 99 -6.47 33.65 -2.61
C LYS A 99 -6.93 34.00 -1.20
N GLU A 100 -7.03 35.29 -0.88
CA GLU A 100 -7.52 35.78 0.40
C GLU A 100 -8.97 35.31 0.70
N LYS A 101 -9.82 35.19 -0.33
CA LYS A 101 -11.20 34.67 -0.19
C LYS A 101 -11.29 33.18 0.12
N VAL A 102 -10.23 32.41 -0.14
CA VAL A 102 -10.18 30.95 0.08
C VAL A 102 -9.09 30.53 1.06
N LYS A 103 -8.47 31.47 1.78
CA LYS A 103 -7.37 31.21 2.74
C LYS A 103 -7.69 30.22 3.86
N ASN A 104 -8.98 30.02 4.16
CA ASN A 104 -9.48 29.10 5.18
C ASN A 104 -9.61 27.65 4.67
N TYR A 105 -9.38 27.38 3.37
CA TYR A 105 -9.39 26.03 2.83
C TYR A 105 -8.10 25.30 3.24
N PRO A 106 -8.18 24.06 3.76
CA PRO A 106 -7.01 23.30 4.19
C PRO A 106 -6.17 22.87 2.99
N PRO A 107 -4.85 22.67 3.14
CA PRO A 107 -4.01 22.15 2.07
C PRO A 107 -4.53 20.80 1.56
N VAL A 108 -4.45 20.60 0.25
CA VAL A 108 -4.91 19.38 -0.41
C VAL A 108 -3.72 18.43 -0.57
N PRO A 109 -3.85 17.15 -0.16
CA PRO A 109 -2.83 16.16 -0.46
C PRO A 109 -2.80 15.88 -1.97
N GLU A 110 -1.59 15.81 -2.55
CA GLU A 110 -1.39 15.60 -3.99
C GLU A 110 -2.08 14.30 -4.49
N PHE A 111 -2.10 13.29 -3.62
CA PHE A 111 -2.75 11.99 -3.77
C PHE A 111 -3.14 11.45 -2.37
N PHE A 112 -4.01 10.45 -2.32
CA PHE A 112 -4.26 9.68 -1.10
C PHE A 112 -3.52 8.34 -1.24
N ARG A 113 -2.60 7.99 -0.33
CA ARG A 113 -1.95 6.67 -0.31
C ARG A 113 -2.77 5.67 0.49
N THR A 114 -3.50 6.17 1.50
CA THR A 114 -4.30 5.37 2.42
C THR A 114 -5.70 5.95 2.61
N SER A 115 -6.60 5.13 3.17
CA SER A 115 -7.89 5.61 3.68
C SER A 115 -7.77 6.56 4.87
N ILE A 116 -6.64 6.55 5.58
CA ILE A 116 -6.34 7.47 6.68
C ILE A 116 -6.09 8.88 6.13
N ASP A 117 -5.32 9.02 5.06
CA ASP A 117 -5.07 10.32 4.41
C ASP A 117 -6.38 10.96 3.93
N ALA A 118 -7.26 10.14 3.36
CA ALA A 118 -8.59 10.55 2.92
C ALA A 118 -9.46 11.02 4.10
N ASP A 119 -9.49 10.29 5.21
CA ASP A 119 -10.24 10.66 6.41
C ASP A 119 -9.67 11.91 7.11
N VAL A 120 -8.35 12.08 7.15
CA VAL A 120 -7.68 13.30 7.64
C VAL A 120 -8.08 14.51 6.81
N PHE A 121 -8.10 14.40 5.47
CA PHE A 121 -8.58 15.46 4.59
C PHE A 121 -10.08 15.78 4.79
N LEU A 122 -10.93 14.77 4.97
CA LEU A 122 -12.35 15.01 5.26
C LEU A 122 -12.56 15.70 6.62
N LYS A 123 -11.72 15.37 7.61
CA LYS A 123 -11.71 16.04 8.93
C LYS A 123 -11.24 17.48 8.85
N SER A 124 -10.25 17.81 8.01
CA SER A 124 -9.77 19.20 7.84
C SER A 124 -10.76 20.11 7.12
N LEU A 125 -11.68 19.55 6.33
CA LEU A 125 -12.80 20.29 5.70
C LEU A 125 -13.96 20.64 6.65
N LYS A 126 -13.89 20.28 7.95
CA LYS A 126 -14.92 20.66 8.92
C LYS A 126 -15.01 22.19 9.07
N GLY A 127 -16.19 22.75 8.83
CA GLY A 127 -16.43 24.19 8.85
C GLY A 127 -16.27 24.90 7.51
N VAL A 128 -15.82 24.20 6.45
CA VAL A 128 -15.72 24.76 5.09
C VAL A 128 -16.99 24.45 4.30
N ASP A 129 -17.86 25.45 4.09
CA ASP A 129 -19.04 25.31 3.22
C ASP A 129 -18.70 25.55 1.74
N ILE A 130 -18.08 24.53 1.15
CA ILE A 130 -17.67 24.56 -0.27
C ILE A 130 -18.87 24.78 -1.20
N ASN A 131 -20.08 24.32 -0.83
CA ASN A 131 -21.28 24.49 -1.66
C ASN A 131 -21.82 25.92 -1.59
N GLY A 132 -21.84 26.51 -0.38
CA GLY A 132 -22.15 27.93 -0.18
C GLY A 132 -21.17 28.85 -0.92
N ASP A 133 -19.87 28.54 -0.86
CA ASP A 133 -18.84 29.27 -1.59
C ASP A 133 -19.00 29.15 -3.13
N VAL A 134 -19.35 27.98 -3.69
CA VAL A 134 -19.70 27.87 -5.13
C VAL A 134 -20.87 28.79 -5.48
N GLN A 135 -21.93 28.85 -4.67
CA GLN A 135 -23.08 29.72 -4.92
C GLN A 135 -22.71 31.21 -4.81
N LYS A 136 -21.90 31.57 -3.82
CA LYS A 136 -21.38 32.93 -3.61
C LYS A 136 -20.51 33.39 -4.77
N PHE A 137 -19.49 32.60 -5.15
CA PHE A 137 -18.58 32.95 -6.23
C PHE A 137 -19.26 32.93 -7.62
N SER A 138 -20.33 32.15 -7.80
CA SER A 138 -21.23 32.23 -8.96
C SER A 138 -21.95 33.59 -9.05
N LYS A 139 -22.46 34.13 -7.93
CA LYS A 139 -23.05 35.48 -7.87
C LYS A 139 -22.00 36.57 -8.15
N GLU A 140 -20.77 36.39 -7.63
CA GLU A 140 -19.62 37.27 -7.91
C GLU A 140 -19.04 37.12 -9.33
N LYS A 141 -19.49 36.10 -10.10
CA LYS A 141 -18.99 35.75 -11.45
C LYS A 141 -17.49 35.42 -11.53
N SER A 142 -16.85 35.03 -10.42
CA SER A 142 -15.43 34.60 -10.45
C SER A 142 -15.32 33.13 -10.88
N MET A 143 -15.09 32.93 -12.19
CA MET A 143 -14.80 31.60 -12.75
C MET A 143 -13.60 30.90 -12.09
N PRO A 144 -12.47 31.57 -11.77
CA PRO A 144 -11.34 30.93 -11.08
C PRO A 144 -11.72 30.36 -9.71
N LEU A 145 -12.46 31.12 -8.89
CA LEU A 145 -12.92 30.66 -7.58
C LEU A 145 -13.93 29.51 -7.67
N ILE A 146 -14.87 29.57 -8.62
CA ILE A 146 -15.80 28.46 -8.90
C ILE A 146 -15.02 27.20 -9.29
N GLY A 147 -14.03 27.32 -10.17
CA GLY A 147 -13.17 26.21 -10.60
C GLY A 147 -12.34 25.61 -9.44
N TYR A 148 -11.84 26.45 -8.54
CA TYR A 148 -11.16 26.02 -7.32
C TYR A 148 -12.10 25.22 -6.40
N CYS A 149 -13.29 25.76 -6.07
CA CYS A 149 -14.27 25.07 -5.22
C CYS A 149 -14.81 23.77 -5.85
N ILE A 150 -15.06 23.74 -7.17
CA ILE A 150 -15.43 22.51 -7.90
C ILE A 150 -14.33 21.45 -7.77
N SER A 151 -13.06 21.87 -7.87
CA SER A 151 -11.93 20.94 -7.72
C SER A 151 -11.90 20.37 -6.30
N TYR A 152 -12.13 21.17 -5.26
CA TYR A 152 -12.31 20.69 -3.87
C TYR A 152 -13.47 19.71 -3.71
N LEU A 153 -14.63 19.98 -4.31
CA LEU A 153 -15.76 19.04 -4.27
C LEU A 153 -15.40 17.69 -4.91
N SER A 154 -14.64 17.70 -6.01
CA SER A 154 -14.15 16.47 -6.65
C SER A 154 -13.20 15.68 -5.75
N THR A 155 -12.23 16.34 -5.11
CA THR A 155 -11.29 15.67 -4.19
C THR A 155 -11.98 15.17 -2.92
N LYS A 156 -12.93 15.95 -2.38
CA LYS A 156 -13.79 15.53 -1.26
C LYS A 156 -14.58 14.26 -1.60
N GLN A 157 -15.24 14.22 -2.76
CA GLN A 157 -15.97 13.02 -3.21
C GLN A 157 -15.05 11.81 -3.38
N LYS A 158 -13.82 11.99 -3.89
CA LYS A 158 -12.82 10.92 -3.96
C LYS A 158 -12.47 10.39 -2.57
N ALA A 159 -12.19 11.26 -1.61
CA ALA A 159 -11.89 10.88 -0.23
C ALA A 159 -13.08 10.16 0.44
N GLU A 160 -14.31 10.65 0.26
CA GLU A 160 -15.54 10.00 0.76
C GLU A 160 -15.72 8.58 0.20
N MET A 161 -15.42 8.38 -1.10
CA MET A 161 -15.44 7.04 -1.70
C MET A 161 -14.36 6.12 -1.13
N ILE A 162 -13.12 6.60 -0.96
CA ILE A 162 -12.01 5.81 -0.40
C ILE A 162 -12.36 5.37 1.03
N VAL A 163 -12.77 6.29 1.90
CA VAL A 163 -13.12 5.96 3.31
C VAL A 163 -14.33 5.01 3.38
N LYS A 164 -15.29 5.13 2.46
CA LYS A 164 -16.44 4.22 2.39
C LYS A 164 -16.05 2.81 1.94
N GLU A 165 -15.26 2.68 0.88
CA GLU A 165 -14.90 1.37 0.33
C GLU A 165 -13.87 0.66 1.22
N ALA A 166 -12.96 1.40 1.86
CA ALA A 166 -12.07 0.88 2.90
C ALA A 166 -12.83 0.13 4.02
N LYS A 167 -13.89 0.75 4.57
CA LYS A 167 -14.76 0.11 5.58
C LYS A 167 -15.49 -1.13 5.06
N LYS A 168 -15.80 -1.16 3.76
CA LYS A 168 -16.42 -2.33 3.12
C LYS A 168 -15.40 -3.46 2.98
N LEU A 169 -14.19 -3.18 2.51
CA LEU A 169 -13.12 -4.17 2.36
C LEU A 169 -12.70 -4.77 3.71
N GLU A 170 -12.58 -3.93 4.74
CA GLU A 170 -12.36 -4.37 6.13
C GLU A 170 -13.46 -5.32 6.60
N ALA A 171 -14.73 -4.92 6.47
CA ALA A 171 -15.87 -5.74 6.88
C ALA A 171 -15.99 -7.05 6.07
N GLU A 172 -15.62 -7.03 4.78
CA GLU A 172 -15.59 -8.19 3.90
C GLU A 172 -14.46 -9.15 4.28
N PHE A 173 -13.26 -8.63 4.57
CA PHE A 173 -12.13 -9.42 5.06
C PHE A 173 -12.46 -10.07 6.42
N VAL A 174 -12.93 -9.29 7.40
CA VAL A 174 -13.28 -9.80 8.75
C VAL A 174 -14.41 -10.82 8.69
N LYS A 175 -15.39 -10.65 7.78
CA LYS A 175 -16.47 -11.62 7.58
C LYS A 175 -15.96 -12.95 7.02
N ASN A 176 -15.02 -12.90 6.07
CA ASN A 176 -14.46 -14.10 5.44
C ASN A 176 -13.40 -14.77 6.32
N ASN A 177 -12.73 -13.98 7.18
CA ASN A 177 -11.63 -14.41 8.04
C ASN A 177 -11.90 -14.02 9.52
N PRO A 178 -12.96 -14.54 10.16
CA PRO A 178 -13.34 -14.16 11.52
C PRO A 178 -12.28 -14.52 12.59
N ALA A 179 -11.41 -15.49 12.26
CA ALA A 179 -10.20 -15.87 12.97
C ALA A 179 -9.10 -14.79 12.99
N ILE A 180 -9.07 -13.92 11.97
CA ILE A 180 -7.97 -12.99 11.72
C ILE A 180 -8.34 -11.61 12.25
N ASN A 181 -7.91 -11.35 13.48
CA ASN A 181 -8.11 -10.06 14.13
C ASN A 181 -6.85 -9.61 14.88
N PHE A 182 -6.10 -8.68 14.29
CA PHE A 182 -4.92 -8.06 14.91
C PHE A 182 -5.26 -6.84 15.79
N GLY A 183 -6.55 -6.54 15.97
CA GLY A 183 -7.06 -5.33 16.62
C GLY A 183 -7.49 -4.26 15.62
N ALA A 184 -8.47 -3.43 16.00
CA ALA A 184 -9.04 -2.38 15.14
C ALA A 184 -8.11 -1.18 14.85
N ALA A 185 -6.84 -1.24 15.25
CA ALA A 185 -5.86 -0.14 15.10
C ALA A 185 -4.66 -0.50 14.20
N THR A 186 -4.52 -1.76 13.81
CA THR A 186 -3.40 -2.28 12.99
C THR A 186 -3.76 -2.32 11.50
N GLY A 187 -5.00 -2.72 11.17
CA GLY A 187 -5.47 -2.78 9.78
C GLY A 187 -5.47 -1.42 9.09
N LYS A 188 -5.01 -1.37 7.84
CA LYS A 188 -5.05 -0.17 6.98
C LYS A 188 -5.51 -0.51 5.57
N THR A 189 -6.22 0.41 4.93
CA THR A 189 -6.53 0.31 3.49
C THR A 189 -5.60 1.20 2.70
N TYR A 190 -4.94 0.61 1.70
CA TYR A 190 -4.06 1.29 0.77
C TYR A 190 -4.76 1.53 -0.58
N VAL A 191 -4.35 2.60 -1.24
CA VAL A 191 -4.79 2.99 -2.58
C VAL A 191 -3.74 2.51 -3.59
N SER A 192 -4.17 1.79 -4.61
CA SER A 192 -3.36 1.45 -5.79
C SER A 192 -3.97 2.09 -7.05
N GLU A 193 -3.30 1.99 -8.19
CA GLU A 193 -3.86 2.48 -9.46
C GLU A 193 -5.17 1.79 -9.82
N ASN A 194 -5.25 0.49 -9.51
CA ASN A 194 -6.30 -0.42 -9.95
C ASN A 194 -7.38 -0.68 -8.89
N GLY A 195 -7.27 -0.10 -7.69
CA GLY A 195 -8.30 -0.20 -6.66
C GLY A 195 -7.82 0.12 -5.25
N LEU A 196 -8.45 -0.50 -4.25
CA LEU A 196 -8.05 -0.45 -2.85
C LEU A 196 -7.74 -1.87 -2.36
N VAL A 197 -6.82 -1.99 -1.41
CA VAL A 197 -6.54 -3.25 -0.69
C VAL A 197 -6.55 -3.01 0.81
N TYR A 198 -7.31 -3.81 1.56
CA TYR A 198 -7.26 -3.84 3.01
C TYR A 198 -6.16 -4.81 3.45
N LEU A 199 -5.22 -4.31 4.26
CA LEU A 199 -4.10 -5.08 4.79
C LEU A 199 -4.24 -5.16 6.32
N PRO A 200 -4.46 -6.36 6.89
CA PRO A 200 -4.84 -6.50 8.30
C PRO A 200 -3.67 -6.24 9.28
N LEU A 201 -2.42 -6.29 8.82
CA LEU A 201 -1.23 -5.84 9.58
C LEU A 201 -0.79 -4.40 9.22
N GLY A 202 -1.50 -3.71 8.33
CA GLY A 202 -1.14 -2.36 7.88
C GLY A 202 0.28 -2.31 7.30
N ASP A 203 1.11 -1.39 7.80
CA ASP A 203 2.50 -1.18 7.34
C ASP A 203 3.39 -2.43 7.53
N ALA A 204 3.09 -3.27 8.53
CA ALA A 204 3.81 -4.53 8.79
C ALA A 204 3.39 -5.68 7.85
N SER A 205 2.57 -5.39 6.84
CA SER A 205 2.19 -6.34 5.79
C SER A 205 3.21 -6.39 4.64
N PHE A 206 4.06 -5.37 4.52
CA PHE A 206 4.96 -5.17 3.37
C PHE A 206 6.28 -5.91 3.51
N VAL A 207 6.88 -6.27 2.38
CA VAL A 207 8.27 -6.76 2.32
C VAL A 207 9.25 -5.68 2.80
N ASP A 208 10.35 -6.10 3.41
CA ASP A 208 11.33 -5.23 4.08
C ASP A 208 12.79 -5.57 3.77
N GLU A 209 13.06 -6.63 2.99
CA GLU A 209 14.41 -7.01 2.54
C GLU A 209 14.43 -7.36 1.04
N VAL A 210 15.38 -6.79 0.29
CA VAL A 210 15.70 -7.21 -1.09
C VAL A 210 16.84 -8.22 -1.07
N VAL A 211 16.57 -9.45 -1.49
CA VAL A 211 17.51 -10.58 -1.48
C VAL A 211 18.37 -10.61 -2.75
N ASP A 212 17.74 -10.54 -3.92
CA ASP A 212 18.39 -10.53 -5.23
C ASP A 212 17.58 -9.68 -6.21
N ALA A 213 18.26 -9.05 -7.17
CA ALA A 213 17.61 -8.23 -8.19
C ALA A 213 18.43 -8.30 -9.49
N LYS A 214 17.82 -8.80 -10.57
CA LYS A 214 18.44 -8.97 -11.88
C LYS A 214 17.69 -8.13 -12.90
N TYR A 215 18.28 -7.00 -13.25
CA TYR A 215 17.82 -6.15 -14.32
C TYR A 215 18.58 -6.52 -15.60
N LEU A 216 17.86 -6.91 -16.66
CA LEU A 216 18.48 -7.39 -17.91
C LEU A 216 18.49 -6.32 -19.01
N SER A 217 17.43 -5.53 -19.15
CA SER A 217 17.36 -4.45 -20.15
C SER A 217 16.23 -3.45 -19.90
N GLY A 218 16.46 -2.20 -20.32
CA GLY A 218 15.54 -1.08 -20.23
C GLY A 218 16.30 0.26 -20.15
N ASN A 219 15.58 1.39 -20.23
CA ASN A 219 16.21 2.72 -20.36
C ASN A 219 16.54 3.42 -19.02
N ILE A 220 15.98 2.97 -17.89
CA ILE A 220 16.19 3.57 -16.56
C ILE A 220 16.22 2.44 -15.53
N GLN A 221 17.32 2.32 -14.78
CA GLN A 221 17.40 1.43 -13.64
C GLN A 221 17.16 2.24 -12.36
N PHE A 222 16.10 1.90 -11.64
CA PHE A 222 15.81 2.45 -10.31
C PHE A 222 16.49 1.60 -9.21
N PRO A 223 16.74 2.16 -8.01
CA PRO A 223 17.18 1.36 -6.86
C PRO A 223 16.22 0.19 -6.60
N LYS A 224 16.78 -0.99 -6.31
CA LYS A 224 15.99 -2.21 -6.01
C LYS A 224 15.23 -2.09 -4.70
N GLU A 225 15.74 -1.27 -3.80
CA GLU A 225 15.15 -0.90 -2.51
C GLU A 225 13.84 -0.11 -2.65
N ASN A 226 13.50 0.37 -3.86
CA ASN A 226 12.22 1.03 -4.11
C ASN A 226 11.04 0.04 -4.14
N GLY A 227 11.27 -1.24 -4.43
CA GLY A 227 10.20 -2.25 -4.49
C GLY A 227 9.81 -2.83 -3.13
N ILE A 228 10.22 -2.21 -2.02
CA ILE A 228 9.97 -2.67 -0.65
C ILE A 228 9.43 -1.55 0.24
N GLY A 229 8.76 -1.93 1.33
CA GLY A 229 8.05 -0.99 2.20
C GLY A 229 6.66 -0.63 1.66
N THR A 230 6.08 0.45 2.19
CA THR A 230 4.73 0.92 1.80
C THR A 230 4.78 1.65 0.46
N PRO A 231 3.73 1.56 -0.39
CA PRO A 231 3.66 2.23 -1.68
C PRO A 231 3.83 3.74 -1.52
N ASP A 232 4.81 4.30 -2.22
CA ASP A 232 5.11 5.72 -2.17
C ASP A 232 5.10 6.40 -3.55
N TYR A 233 4.89 5.63 -4.63
CA TYR A 233 4.80 6.10 -6.01
C TYR A 233 3.97 7.38 -6.15
N VAL A 234 4.55 8.33 -6.87
CA VAL A 234 3.91 9.58 -7.26
C VAL A 234 3.95 9.66 -8.78
N LEU A 235 2.81 9.97 -9.39
CA LEU A 235 2.63 10.07 -10.84
C LEU A 235 3.36 11.33 -11.38
N MET A 236 4.69 11.25 -11.46
CA MET A 236 5.58 12.37 -11.79
C MET A 236 5.99 12.39 -13.26
N ASN A 237 5.87 13.57 -13.89
CA ASN A 237 6.39 13.84 -15.24
C ASN A 237 7.92 13.75 -15.35
N ASP A 238 8.64 13.72 -14.22
CA ASP A 238 10.10 13.61 -14.16
C ASP A 238 10.47 12.26 -13.56
N LEU A 239 10.72 11.27 -14.43
CA LEU A 239 11.10 9.91 -14.02
C LEU A 239 12.35 9.89 -13.14
N LYS A 240 13.27 10.86 -13.26
CA LYS A 240 14.47 10.92 -12.40
C LYS A 240 14.18 11.37 -10.96
N LYS A 241 12.97 11.89 -10.71
CA LYS A 241 12.45 12.19 -9.37
C LYS A 241 11.47 11.14 -8.85
N ASN A 242 11.09 10.17 -9.68
CA ASN A 242 10.22 9.08 -9.28
C ASN A 242 11.05 8.06 -8.48
N LYS A 243 11.08 8.25 -7.17
CA LYS A 243 11.92 7.48 -6.23
C LYS A 243 11.24 6.20 -5.72
N GLY A 244 10.04 5.90 -6.19
CA GLY A 244 9.13 4.94 -5.56
C GLY A 244 8.81 3.68 -6.34
N ILE A 245 9.56 3.37 -7.40
CA ILE A 245 9.37 2.12 -8.15
C ILE A 245 10.69 1.43 -8.45
N TYR A 246 10.65 0.10 -8.51
CA TYR A 246 11.66 -0.73 -9.13
C TYR A 246 11.10 -1.37 -10.40
N SER A 247 11.60 -0.93 -11.55
CA SER A 247 11.31 -1.56 -12.85
C SER A 247 12.05 -2.89 -12.95
N LEU A 248 11.34 -3.99 -13.20
CA LEU A 248 11.97 -5.28 -13.51
C LEU A 248 12.81 -5.17 -14.80
N GLY A 249 12.28 -4.44 -15.79
CA GLY A 249 12.79 -4.50 -17.15
C GLY A 249 12.50 -5.86 -17.81
N LEU A 250 12.81 -6.00 -19.10
CA LEU A 250 12.43 -7.20 -19.86
C LEU A 250 13.15 -8.45 -19.35
N LYS A 251 12.38 -9.47 -18.94
CA LYS A 251 12.80 -10.71 -18.28
C LYS A 251 13.56 -10.51 -16.96
N GLY A 252 13.48 -9.33 -16.36
CA GLY A 252 14.11 -9.07 -15.07
C GLY A 252 13.43 -9.82 -13.93
N THR A 253 14.16 -9.96 -12.82
CA THR A 253 13.66 -10.65 -11.61
C THR A 253 13.92 -9.83 -10.36
N LEU A 254 12.92 -9.70 -9.49
CA LEU A 254 13.06 -9.17 -8.13
C LEU A 254 12.80 -10.29 -7.13
N THR A 255 13.74 -10.54 -6.23
CA THR A 255 13.59 -11.48 -5.10
C THR A 255 13.61 -10.70 -3.79
N ILE A 256 12.50 -10.77 -3.07
CA ILE A 256 12.19 -9.96 -1.88
C ILE A 256 11.71 -10.86 -0.75
N LYS A 257 11.81 -10.36 0.48
CA LYS A 257 11.60 -11.13 1.69
C LYS A 257 10.88 -10.31 2.76
N PHE A 258 10.09 -11.03 3.55
CA PHE A 258 9.45 -10.63 4.78
C PHE A 258 10.31 -11.08 5.97
N THR A 259 10.87 -10.14 6.74
CA THR A 259 11.69 -10.44 7.93
C THR A 259 10.91 -10.40 9.23
N ASN A 260 9.84 -9.59 9.28
CA ASN A 260 9.01 -9.36 10.47
C ASN A 260 7.57 -9.93 10.35
N ASN A 261 7.25 -10.52 9.22
CA ASN A 261 5.97 -11.17 8.93
C ASN A 261 6.18 -12.39 8.01
N ALA A 262 5.09 -13.04 7.61
CA ALA A 262 5.06 -14.13 6.64
C ALA A 262 3.76 -14.11 5.84
N ILE A 263 3.78 -14.57 4.59
CA ILE A 263 2.54 -14.90 3.86
C ILE A 263 1.97 -16.18 4.47
N VAL A 264 0.67 -16.19 4.74
CA VAL A 264 -0.12 -17.38 5.11
C VAL A 264 -1.41 -17.40 4.30
N ASP A 265 -1.92 -18.60 4.06
CA ASP A 265 -3.17 -18.87 3.34
C ASP A 265 -4.39 -18.43 4.16
N VAL A 266 -5.25 -17.58 3.58
CA VAL A 266 -6.49 -17.05 4.17
C VAL A 266 -7.65 -17.16 3.18
N ASN A 267 -8.89 -16.92 3.61
CA ASN A 267 -10.03 -16.94 2.69
C ASN A 267 -10.01 -15.70 1.79
N GLY A 268 -9.42 -15.84 0.59
CA GLY A 268 -9.32 -14.80 -0.44
C GLY A 268 -7.90 -14.70 -1.00
N PRO A 269 -7.54 -13.56 -1.62
CA PRO A 269 -6.16 -13.31 -2.05
C PRO A 269 -5.23 -13.07 -0.84
N ASP A 270 -4.02 -13.62 -0.91
CA ASP A 270 -3.03 -13.62 0.16
C ASP A 270 -1.87 -12.66 -0.08
N LEU A 271 -1.63 -12.28 -1.34
CA LEU A 271 -0.57 -11.35 -1.74
C LEU A 271 -1.13 -10.27 -2.67
N PHE A 272 -0.58 -9.06 -2.55
CA PHE A 272 -0.86 -7.91 -3.41
C PHE A 272 0.45 -7.29 -3.90
N VAL A 273 0.52 -6.98 -5.20
CA VAL A 273 1.63 -6.26 -5.84
C VAL A 273 1.10 -4.90 -6.29
N PHE A 274 1.71 -3.83 -5.78
CA PHE A 274 1.46 -2.47 -6.24
C PHE A 274 2.37 -2.23 -7.45
N GLU A 275 1.75 -2.01 -8.61
CA GLU A 275 2.44 -1.66 -9.84
C GLU A 275 2.05 -0.24 -10.27
N ALA A 276 3.00 0.49 -10.83
CA ALA A 276 2.78 1.78 -11.46
C ALA A 276 2.50 1.63 -12.96
N GLY A 277 1.51 2.33 -13.49
CA GLY A 277 1.21 2.36 -14.91
C GLY A 277 0.34 1.20 -15.39
N GLN A 278 0.77 0.53 -16.46
CA GLN A 278 0.01 -0.59 -17.03
C GLN A 278 0.48 -1.88 -16.36
N ILE A 279 -0.46 -2.69 -15.85
CA ILE A 279 -0.08 -4.00 -15.27
C ILE A 279 0.48 -4.89 -16.38
N GLU A 280 1.75 -5.26 -16.23
CA GLU A 280 2.48 -6.06 -17.21
C GLU A 280 2.55 -7.54 -16.77
N PRO A 281 2.48 -8.51 -17.69
CA PRO A 281 2.47 -9.92 -17.33
C PRO A 281 3.72 -10.37 -16.55
N THR A 282 3.54 -10.54 -15.25
CA THR A 282 4.62 -10.90 -14.30
C THR A 282 4.29 -12.23 -13.64
N ASN A 283 5.26 -13.15 -13.65
CA ASN A 283 5.19 -14.41 -12.94
C ASN A 283 5.50 -14.21 -11.46
N LEU A 284 4.74 -14.88 -10.60
CA LEU A 284 4.89 -14.77 -9.16
C LEU A 284 5.13 -16.14 -8.53
N GLU A 285 6.22 -16.23 -7.78
CA GLU A 285 6.66 -17.42 -7.08
C GLU A 285 6.88 -17.11 -5.59
N ILE A 286 6.64 -18.08 -4.71
CA ILE A 286 6.89 -17.97 -3.27
C ILE A 286 7.87 -19.04 -2.79
N SER A 287 8.55 -18.76 -1.68
CA SER A 287 9.45 -19.73 -1.03
C SER A 287 9.47 -19.58 0.50
N LYS A 288 9.79 -20.70 1.17
CA LYS A 288 9.99 -20.77 2.63
C LYS A 288 11.43 -20.50 3.03
N ASP A 289 12.39 -20.78 2.14
CA ASP A 289 13.83 -20.82 2.42
C ASP A 289 14.67 -20.00 1.42
N GLY A 290 14.05 -19.48 0.36
CA GLY A 290 14.73 -18.77 -0.74
C GLY A 290 15.41 -19.70 -1.76
N ILE A 291 15.31 -21.01 -1.57
CA ILE A 291 15.98 -22.05 -2.37
C ILE A 291 14.94 -22.84 -3.17
N ASN A 292 13.89 -23.31 -2.51
CA ASN A 292 12.81 -24.10 -3.08
C ASN A 292 11.64 -23.18 -3.43
N TRP A 293 11.33 -23.05 -4.72
CA TRP A 293 10.37 -22.07 -5.25
C TRP A 293 9.10 -22.76 -5.76
N ILE A 294 7.96 -22.10 -5.59
CA ILE A 294 6.64 -22.56 -6.02
C ILE A 294 5.98 -21.45 -6.83
N GLU A 295 5.63 -21.71 -8.11
CA GLU A 295 4.81 -20.80 -8.92
C GLU A 295 3.38 -20.77 -8.36
N VAL A 296 2.86 -19.57 -8.09
CA VAL A 296 1.53 -19.39 -7.49
C VAL A 296 0.56 -18.58 -8.34
N GLY A 297 1.07 -17.83 -9.32
CA GLY A 297 0.20 -17.13 -10.24
C GLY A 297 0.93 -16.18 -11.17
N LYS A 298 0.13 -15.48 -11.97
CA LYS A 298 0.57 -14.44 -12.90
C LYS A 298 -0.32 -13.23 -12.70
N ILE A 299 0.28 -12.08 -12.41
CA ILE A 299 -0.41 -10.79 -12.39
C ILE A 299 -0.40 -10.24 -13.82
N SER A 300 -1.57 -9.84 -14.31
CA SER A 300 -1.80 -9.38 -15.69
C SER A 300 -3.21 -8.80 -15.83
N GLY A 301 -3.44 -7.97 -16.86
CA GLY A 301 -4.79 -7.59 -17.27
C GLY A 301 -5.62 -6.82 -16.23
N GLY A 302 -4.96 -6.10 -15.31
CA GLY A 302 -5.62 -5.37 -14.21
C GLY A 302 -5.67 -6.13 -12.87
N ILE A 303 -5.20 -7.38 -12.82
CA ILE A 303 -5.13 -8.18 -11.58
C ILE A 303 -3.79 -7.93 -10.90
N ALA A 304 -3.85 -7.45 -9.66
CA ALA A 304 -2.71 -7.11 -8.81
C ALA A 304 -2.56 -8.06 -7.58
N SER A 305 -3.39 -9.08 -7.46
CA SER A 305 -3.43 -9.97 -6.29
C SER A 305 -3.38 -11.45 -6.65
N VAL A 306 -2.86 -12.26 -5.73
CA VAL A 306 -2.69 -13.71 -5.87
C VAL A 306 -3.23 -14.42 -4.64
N ASP A 307 -3.98 -15.49 -4.87
CA ASP A 307 -4.52 -16.45 -3.90
C ASP A 307 -3.65 -17.72 -3.98
N ILE A 308 -3.03 -18.12 -2.87
CA ILE A 308 -2.05 -19.21 -2.80
C ILE A 308 -2.65 -20.56 -2.38
N SER A 309 -3.96 -20.61 -2.04
CA SER A 309 -4.68 -21.78 -1.51
C SER A 309 -4.53 -23.07 -2.32
N LYS A 310 -4.19 -22.95 -3.61
CA LYS A 310 -3.98 -24.07 -4.55
C LYS A 310 -2.66 -24.82 -4.34
N VAL A 311 -1.68 -24.22 -3.67
CA VAL A 311 -0.34 -24.79 -3.48
C VAL A 311 0.04 -24.99 -2.01
N THR A 312 -0.78 -24.50 -1.09
CA THR A 312 -0.54 -24.48 0.34
C THR A 312 -1.16 -25.68 1.06
N LYS A 313 -0.65 -25.93 2.27
CA LYS A 313 -1.25 -26.81 3.27
C LYS A 313 -1.56 -26.00 4.52
N PRO A 314 -2.51 -26.43 5.38
CA PRO A 314 -2.78 -25.76 6.65
C PRO A 314 -1.50 -25.58 7.47
N ASN A 315 -1.28 -24.35 7.96
CA ASN A 315 -0.07 -23.89 8.67
C ASN A 315 1.19 -23.76 7.81
N ASP A 316 1.09 -23.78 6.48
CA ASP A 316 2.19 -23.30 5.64
C ASP A 316 2.33 -21.78 5.75
N TYR A 317 3.59 -21.33 5.75
CA TYR A 317 3.98 -19.93 5.77
C TYR A 317 5.17 -19.73 4.84
N PHE A 318 5.25 -18.56 4.20
CA PHE A 318 6.28 -18.22 3.21
C PHE A 318 6.88 -16.86 3.52
N TYR A 319 8.21 -16.76 3.40
CA TYR A 319 8.95 -15.53 3.72
C TYR A 319 9.46 -14.81 2.47
N TYR A 320 9.48 -15.49 1.32
CA TYR A 320 10.11 -14.99 0.11
C TYR A 320 9.09 -14.91 -1.04
N VAL A 321 9.21 -13.86 -1.84
CA VAL A 321 8.52 -13.70 -3.13
C VAL A 321 9.57 -13.47 -4.21
N ARG A 322 9.39 -14.09 -5.37
CA ARG A 322 10.12 -13.76 -6.59
C ARG A 322 9.13 -13.33 -7.67
N LEU A 323 9.37 -12.15 -8.21
CA LEU A 323 8.70 -11.60 -9.38
C LEU A 323 9.61 -11.80 -10.59
N THR A 324 9.06 -12.23 -11.72
CA THR A 324 9.79 -12.39 -12.99
C THR A 324 8.94 -11.86 -14.15
N ASP A 325 9.45 -10.87 -14.88
CA ASP A 325 8.80 -10.36 -16.10
C ASP A 325 8.72 -11.47 -17.18
N LEU A 326 7.56 -11.60 -17.83
CA LEU A 326 7.33 -12.65 -18.83
C LEU A 326 7.66 -12.23 -20.27
N ASN A 327 8.02 -10.97 -20.54
CA ASN A 327 8.43 -10.48 -21.87
C ASN A 327 7.42 -10.86 -22.99
N THR A 328 6.14 -10.79 -22.70
CA THR A 328 5.06 -10.93 -23.70
C THR A 328 4.71 -9.56 -24.27
N GLN A 329 4.84 -9.39 -25.60
CA GLN A 329 4.65 -8.15 -26.38
C GLN A 329 4.04 -6.93 -25.63
N SER A 330 4.87 -6.28 -24.80
CA SER A 330 4.66 -4.90 -24.38
C SER A 330 5.63 -4.02 -25.16
N THR A 331 5.20 -2.80 -25.48
CA THR A 331 6.08 -1.75 -26.04
C THR A 331 6.80 -0.95 -24.96
N VAL A 332 6.66 -1.37 -23.70
CA VAL A 332 7.22 -0.75 -22.49
C VAL A 332 8.17 -1.76 -21.81
N ALA A 333 9.03 -1.29 -20.91
CA ALA A 333 9.95 -2.14 -20.16
C ALA A 333 9.25 -2.72 -18.91
N GLY A 334 9.57 -3.99 -18.62
CA GLY A 334 8.91 -4.87 -17.63
C GLY A 334 8.52 -4.25 -16.29
N ALA A 335 7.43 -4.78 -15.72
CA ALA A 335 6.66 -4.28 -14.56
C ALA A 335 7.38 -3.34 -13.57
N ASP A 336 6.75 -2.19 -13.34
CA ASP A 336 7.22 -1.13 -12.42
C ASP A 336 6.64 -1.35 -11.00
N ILE A 337 7.39 -2.05 -10.15
CA ILE A 337 6.96 -2.47 -8.80
C ILE A 337 7.13 -1.32 -7.79
N ASP A 338 6.04 -0.84 -7.21
CA ASP A 338 5.98 0.18 -6.15
C ASP A 338 6.08 -0.48 -4.75
N ALA A 339 5.36 -1.58 -4.53
CA ALA A 339 5.39 -2.30 -3.26
C ALA A 339 4.84 -3.73 -3.39
N VAL A 340 5.14 -4.60 -2.41
CA VAL A 340 4.53 -5.95 -2.29
C VAL A 340 4.11 -6.19 -0.86
N ALA A 341 2.87 -6.67 -0.67
CA ALA A 341 2.27 -6.88 0.64
C ALA A 341 1.56 -8.23 0.77
N ALA A 342 1.70 -8.86 1.93
CA ALA A 342 0.88 -9.99 2.34
C ALA A 342 -0.48 -9.49 2.86
N ILE A 343 -1.57 -9.85 2.18
CA ILE A 343 -2.94 -9.72 2.69
C ILE A 343 -3.19 -10.80 3.74
N GLY A 344 -2.89 -12.05 3.38
CA GLY A 344 -2.83 -13.19 4.28
C GLY A 344 -1.51 -13.18 5.00
N ALA A 345 -1.46 -12.63 6.21
CA ALA A 345 -0.21 -12.34 6.91
C ALA A 345 -0.18 -12.89 8.34
N ALA A 346 0.98 -13.40 8.74
CA ALA A 346 1.30 -13.81 10.11
C ALA A 346 2.46 -12.96 10.66
N ILE A 347 2.46 -12.70 11.97
CA ILE A 347 3.54 -11.92 12.62
C ILE A 347 4.74 -12.83 12.85
N LYS A 348 5.94 -12.38 12.48
CA LYS A 348 7.20 -13.08 12.73
C LYS A 348 8.10 -12.27 13.65
N LEU A 349 8.64 -12.89 14.69
CA LEU A 349 9.75 -12.33 15.46
C LEU A 349 10.92 -13.31 15.48
N SER A 350 12.09 -12.86 15.02
CA SER A 350 13.35 -13.61 15.16
C SER A 350 14.21 -12.96 16.24
N LEU A 351 14.57 -13.72 17.27
CA LEU A 351 15.35 -13.25 18.42
C LEU A 351 16.69 -13.96 18.46
N ASN A 352 17.78 -13.19 18.39
CA ASN A 352 19.14 -13.72 18.47
C ASN A 352 19.39 -14.34 19.87
N ALA A 353 19.91 -15.57 19.90
CA ALA A 353 20.12 -16.30 21.15
C ALA A 353 21.20 -15.67 22.05
N GLU A 354 22.12 -14.85 21.54
CA GLU A 354 23.10 -14.13 22.38
C GLU A 354 22.44 -12.99 23.19
N VAL A 355 21.38 -12.38 22.64
CA VAL A 355 20.55 -11.38 23.33
C VAL A 355 19.62 -12.07 24.34
N LEU A 356 19.12 -13.26 23.99
CA LEU A 356 18.20 -14.01 24.86
C LEU A 356 18.90 -14.77 25.99
N PHE A 357 20.07 -15.37 25.77
CA PHE A 357 20.67 -16.39 26.65
C PHE A 357 22.17 -16.20 26.81
N ASP A 358 22.75 -16.82 27.84
CA ASP A 358 24.20 -17.06 27.90
C ASP A 358 24.60 -18.22 26.99
N VAL A 359 25.90 -18.29 26.66
CA VAL A 359 26.51 -19.41 25.93
C VAL A 359 26.20 -20.73 26.65
N GLY A 360 25.71 -21.73 25.90
CA GLY A 360 25.33 -23.04 26.43
C GLY A 360 24.10 -23.07 27.34
N LYS A 361 23.45 -21.93 27.65
CA LYS A 361 22.28 -21.88 28.54
C LYS A 361 20.96 -21.67 27.78
N ALA A 362 19.87 -21.97 28.49
CA ALA A 362 18.49 -21.69 28.11
C ALA A 362 17.76 -20.76 29.10
N ASN A 363 18.45 -20.21 30.11
CA ASN A 363 17.89 -19.22 31.03
C ASN A 363 17.90 -17.85 30.35
N LEU A 364 16.74 -17.18 30.31
CA LEU A 364 16.59 -15.89 29.65
C LEU A 364 17.28 -14.75 30.43
N LYS A 365 17.95 -13.87 29.68
CA LYS A 365 18.47 -12.57 30.14
C LYS A 365 17.35 -11.53 30.28
N ALA A 366 17.60 -10.46 31.04
CA ALA A 366 16.61 -9.40 31.28
C ALA A 366 16.19 -8.68 29.99
N GLU A 367 17.14 -8.47 29.07
CA GLU A 367 16.94 -7.90 27.75
C GLU A 367 16.02 -8.78 26.90
N GLY A 368 16.27 -10.10 26.90
CA GLY A 368 15.44 -11.09 26.22
C GLY A 368 14.01 -11.14 26.76
N ILE A 369 13.85 -11.14 28.08
CA ILE A 369 12.52 -11.04 28.74
C ILE A 369 11.80 -9.75 28.30
N THR A 370 12.53 -8.62 28.22
CA THR A 370 11.96 -7.33 27.80
C THR A 370 11.48 -7.35 26.34
N ALA A 371 12.25 -7.95 25.43
CA ALA A 371 11.85 -8.14 24.03
C ALA A 371 10.58 -9.01 23.90
N ILE A 372 10.53 -10.12 24.65
CA ILE A 372 9.38 -11.05 24.65
C ILE A 372 8.13 -10.38 25.25
N LYS A 373 8.28 -9.57 26.32
CA LYS A 373 7.20 -8.76 26.89
C LYS A 373 6.64 -7.75 25.89
N LYS A 374 7.50 -7.10 25.09
CA LYS A 374 7.07 -6.18 24.03
C LYS A 374 6.24 -6.89 22.95
N LEU A 375 6.64 -8.10 22.53
CA LEU A 375 5.81 -8.93 21.66
C LEU A 375 4.48 -9.26 22.32
N ALA A 376 4.49 -9.74 23.57
CA ALA A 376 3.26 -10.07 24.30
C ALA A 376 2.28 -8.87 24.38
N GLN A 377 2.79 -7.65 24.58
CA GLN A 377 1.98 -6.42 24.51
C GLN A 377 1.30 -6.21 23.15
N GLN A 378 2.03 -6.41 22.05
CA GLN A 378 1.47 -6.35 20.69
C GLN A 378 0.40 -7.44 20.46
N LEU A 379 0.57 -8.62 21.06
CA LEU A 379 -0.38 -9.72 20.98
C LEU A 379 -1.63 -9.54 21.89
N GLN A 380 -1.66 -8.54 22.78
CA GLN A 380 -2.85 -8.29 23.64
C GLN A 380 -4.10 -7.87 22.85
N SER A 381 -3.97 -7.35 21.63
CA SER A 381 -5.12 -7.04 20.77
C SER A 381 -5.73 -8.28 20.11
N ILE A 382 -4.95 -9.36 19.95
CA ILE A 382 -5.39 -10.58 19.25
C ILE A 382 -6.26 -11.43 20.19
N PRO A 383 -7.47 -11.86 19.80
CA PRO A 383 -8.34 -12.67 20.67
C PRO A 383 -7.84 -14.11 20.82
N ASN A 384 -7.39 -14.72 19.74
CA ASN A 384 -6.96 -16.11 19.63
C ASN A 384 -5.85 -16.26 18.57
N ALA A 385 -4.90 -17.15 18.82
CA ALA A 385 -3.75 -17.34 17.95
C ALA A 385 -3.08 -18.70 18.19
N GLN A 386 -2.45 -19.23 17.16
CA GLN A 386 -1.46 -20.29 17.26
C GLN A 386 -0.06 -19.67 17.18
N LEU A 387 0.74 -19.90 18.21
CA LEU A 387 2.14 -19.50 18.28
C LEU A 387 3.02 -20.73 18.02
N TYR A 388 3.88 -20.64 17.01
CA TYR A 388 4.96 -21.58 16.75
C TYR A 388 6.25 -20.95 17.28
N ILE A 389 6.96 -21.67 18.15
CA ILE A 389 8.17 -21.18 18.82
C ILE A 389 9.28 -22.18 18.54
N ASP A 390 10.09 -21.88 17.53
CA ASP A 390 11.13 -22.77 17.02
C ASP A 390 12.51 -22.27 17.47
N GLY A 391 13.19 -23.07 18.28
CA GLY A 391 14.58 -22.82 18.67
C GLY A 391 15.57 -23.38 17.66
N PHE A 392 16.67 -22.68 17.43
CA PHE A 392 17.76 -23.10 16.55
C PHE A 392 19.14 -22.90 17.19
N THR A 393 20.10 -23.68 16.72
CA THR A 393 21.52 -23.60 17.08
C THR A 393 22.39 -23.32 15.86
N ASP A 394 23.69 -23.17 16.07
CA ASP A 394 24.67 -23.39 15.00
C ASP A 394 24.95 -24.91 14.86
N ASP A 395 26.01 -25.25 14.12
CA ASP A 395 26.48 -26.59 13.84
C ASP A 395 27.47 -27.16 14.86
N ILE A 396 27.73 -26.47 15.97
CA ILE A 396 28.69 -26.92 16.99
C ILE A 396 28.01 -27.89 17.96
N GLY A 397 28.63 -29.05 18.21
CA GLY A 397 28.12 -30.09 19.12
C GLY A 397 27.33 -31.20 18.42
N THR A 398 26.79 -32.15 19.20
CA THR A 398 25.98 -33.26 18.64
C THR A 398 24.56 -32.82 18.34
N ASP A 399 23.88 -33.56 17.46
CA ASP A 399 22.52 -33.22 17.04
C ASP A 399 21.51 -33.39 18.18
N GLU A 400 21.68 -34.39 19.05
CA GLU A 400 20.86 -34.59 20.24
C GLU A 400 21.02 -33.44 21.23
N ALA A 401 22.26 -32.96 21.44
CA ALA A 401 22.55 -31.83 22.30
C ALA A 401 21.92 -30.54 21.75
N ASN A 402 22.02 -30.31 20.45
CA ASN A 402 21.47 -29.14 19.78
C ASN A 402 19.94 -29.14 19.72
N ILE A 403 19.30 -30.28 19.46
CA ILE A 403 17.83 -30.44 19.55
C ILE A 403 17.35 -30.17 20.98
N LYS A 404 18.04 -30.72 21.99
CA LYS A 404 17.68 -30.51 23.40
C LYS A 404 17.82 -29.05 23.83
N LEU A 405 18.96 -28.41 23.53
CA LEU A 405 19.23 -27.01 23.87
C LEU A 405 18.25 -26.06 23.18
N SER A 406 17.98 -26.27 21.89
CA SER A 406 17.02 -25.45 21.15
C SER A 406 15.58 -25.60 21.67
N LEU A 407 15.14 -26.81 22.01
CA LEU A 407 13.83 -27.02 22.63
C LEU A 407 13.73 -26.33 24.00
N GLN A 408 14.76 -26.43 24.85
CA GLN A 408 14.78 -25.74 26.15
C GLN A 408 14.67 -24.21 25.99
N ARG A 409 15.32 -23.63 24.97
CA ARG A 409 15.22 -22.20 24.65
C ARG A 409 13.82 -21.81 24.17
N ALA A 410 13.19 -22.62 23.30
CA ALA A 410 11.82 -22.42 22.87
C ALA A 410 10.83 -22.45 24.06
N LEU A 411 10.96 -23.43 24.95
CA LEU A 411 10.16 -23.56 26.17
C LEU A 411 10.33 -22.36 27.12
N ALA A 412 11.55 -21.85 27.28
CA ALA A 412 11.82 -20.66 28.11
C ALA A 412 11.12 -19.40 27.57
N VAL A 413 11.17 -19.19 26.25
CA VAL A 413 10.45 -18.09 25.57
C VAL A 413 8.94 -18.25 25.72
N ALA A 414 8.42 -19.46 25.51
CA ALA A 414 7.00 -19.76 25.64
C ALA A 414 6.48 -19.56 27.07
N ALA A 415 7.28 -19.87 28.09
CA ALA A 415 6.92 -19.64 29.49
C ALA A 415 6.69 -18.16 29.80
N VAL A 416 7.55 -17.26 29.29
CA VAL A 416 7.36 -15.81 29.43
C VAL A 416 6.11 -15.34 28.68
N LEU A 417 5.90 -15.77 27.43
CA LEU A 417 4.70 -15.43 26.67
C LEU A 417 3.42 -15.88 27.39
N LYS A 418 3.37 -17.14 27.87
CA LYS A 418 2.23 -17.69 28.63
C LYS A 418 1.94 -16.90 29.91
N ALA A 419 2.96 -16.37 30.59
CA ALA A 419 2.79 -15.56 31.79
C ALA A 419 2.20 -14.17 31.48
N GLU A 420 2.68 -13.49 30.43
CA GLU A 420 2.19 -12.16 30.01
C GLU A 420 0.80 -12.25 29.34
N LEU A 421 0.52 -13.35 28.65
CA LEU A 421 -0.72 -13.61 27.91
C LEU A 421 -1.68 -14.54 28.67
N LYS A 422 -1.54 -14.68 29.99
CA LYS A 422 -2.36 -15.56 30.84
C LYS A 422 -3.88 -15.34 30.74
N ASN A 423 -4.31 -14.16 30.30
CA ASN A 423 -5.73 -13.82 30.08
C ASN A 423 -6.25 -14.26 28.69
N LYS A 424 -5.39 -14.79 27.82
CA LYS A 424 -5.68 -15.19 26.44
C LYS A 424 -5.87 -16.71 26.34
N THR A 425 -7.04 -17.19 26.77
CA THR A 425 -7.36 -18.63 26.76
C THR A 425 -7.44 -19.24 25.34
N GLY A 426 -7.62 -18.42 24.30
CA GLY A 426 -7.59 -18.84 22.90
C GLY A 426 -6.20 -18.92 22.27
N PHE A 427 -5.11 -18.84 23.06
CA PHE A 427 -3.74 -18.93 22.56
C PHE A 427 -3.18 -20.33 22.72
N GLU A 428 -2.77 -20.94 21.60
CA GLU A 428 -2.10 -22.23 21.56
C GLU A 428 -0.62 -22.04 21.28
N TYR A 429 0.22 -22.85 21.91
CA TYR A 429 1.67 -22.75 21.84
C TYR A 429 2.23 -24.09 21.36
N LYS A 430 3.13 -24.06 20.37
CA LYS A 430 3.85 -25.21 19.82
C LYS A 430 5.34 -24.92 19.84
N GLU A 431 6.04 -25.46 20.82
CA GLU A 431 7.47 -25.32 21.01
C GLU A 431 8.25 -26.45 20.33
N THR A 432 9.20 -26.13 19.45
CA THR A 432 10.08 -27.12 18.80
C THR A 432 11.56 -26.79 19.00
N GLY A 433 12.39 -27.80 19.26
CA GLY A 433 13.83 -27.72 19.05
C GLY A 433 14.17 -28.18 17.64
N LYS A 434 14.73 -27.29 16.80
CA LYS A 434 15.18 -27.63 15.43
C LYS A 434 16.68 -27.92 15.34
N GLY A 435 17.44 -27.67 16.42
CA GLY A 435 18.89 -27.81 16.43
C GLY A 435 19.54 -27.00 15.30
N LYS A 436 20.47 -27.62 14.57
CA LYS A 436 21.21 -27.00 13.46
C LYS A 436 20.46 -26.95 12.12
N ALA A 437 19.22 -27.44 12.06
CA ALA A 437 18.43 -27.47 10.83
C ALA A 437 18.04 -26.06 10.37
N ASN A 438 17.81 -25.88 9.06
CA ASN A 438 17.41 -24.61 8.43
C ASN A 438 18.27 -23.40 8.89
N PRO A 439 19.59 -23.43 8.67
CA PRO A 439 20.44 -22.27 8.93
C PRO A 439 20.05 -21.11 8.00
N VAL A 440 19.96 -19.90 8.55
CA VAL A 440 19.66 -18.67 7.77
C VAL A 440 20.88 -18.16 7.00
N VAL A 441 22.08 -18.58 7.39
CA VAL A 441 23.35 -18.31 6.71
C VAL A 441 24.28 -19.52 6.84
N PRO A 442 25.26 -19.76 5.94
CA PRO A 442 26.20 -20.88 6.09
C PRO A 442 27.02 -20.77 7.38
N ASN A 443 27.21 -21.87 8.13
CA ASN A 443 27.98 -21.88 9.40
C ASN A 443 29.52 -21.73 9.24
N ASN A 444 29.97 -21.11 8.14
CA ASN A 444 31.38 -20.97 7.76
C ASN A 444 32.16 -19.88 8.54
N SER A 445 31.50 -19.10 9.40
CA SER A 445 32.14 -18.09 10.25
C SER A 445 31.43 -17.97 11.60
N GLU A 446 32.11 -17.42 12.61
CA GLU A 446 31.47 -17.20 13.92
C GLU A 446 30.35 -16.16 13.85
N GLU A 447 30.51 -15.13 12.99
CA GLU A 447 29.46 -14.14 12.73
C GLU A 447 28.20 -14.78 12.12
N ASN A 448 28.36 -15.81 11.28
CA ASN A 448 27.23 -16.53 10.70
C ASN A 448 26.62 -17.51 11.70
N ARG A 449 27.42 -18.23 12.49
CA ARG A 449 26.92 -19.07 13.59
C ARG A 449 26.09 -18.25 14.58
N LYS A 450 26.53 -17.04 14.94
CA LYS A 450 25.75 -16.06 15.74
C LYS A 450 24.36 -15.77 15.16
N LYS A 451 24.20 -15.70 13.84
CA LYS A 451 22.90 -15.46 13.18
C LYS A 451 22.01 -16.71 13.20
N ASN A 452 22.60 -17.90 13.14
CA ASN A 452 21.88 -19.17 13.21
C ASN A 452 21.38 -19.52 14.62
N ARG A 453 22.15 -19.18 15.67
CA ARG A 453 21.74 -19.26 17.08
C ARG A 453 20.59 -18.28 17.36
N ARG A 454 19.34 -18.74 17.27
CA ARG A 454 18.13 -17.89 17.39
C ARG A 454 16.91 -18.64 17.91
N VAL A 455 15.86 -17.91 18.27
CA VAL A 455 14.49 -18.43 18.43
C VAL A 455 13.59 -17.65 17.48
N GLU A 456 12.85 -18.35 16.63
CA GLU A 456 11.82 -17.77 15.76
C GLU A 456 10.45 -18.00 16.40
N ILE A 457 9.63 -16.95 16.41
CA ILE A 457 8.25 -16.97 16.89
C ILE A 457 7.37 -16.55 15.71
N LEU A 458 6.52 -17.47 15.24
CA LEU A 458 5.49 -17.17 14.24
C LEU A 458 4.12 -17.18 14.93
N VAL A 459 3.35 -16.11 14.74
CA VAL A 459 2.01 -15.96 15.29
C VAL A 459 0.99 -15.91 14.16
N THR A 460 0.26 -17.00 14.00
CA THR A 460 -0.85 -17.13 13.07
C THR A 460 -2.17 -16.97 13.84
N PRO A 461 -3.07 -16.05 13.47
CA PRO A 461 -4.42 -15.99 14.06
C PRO A 461 -5.18 -17.31 13.85
N LYS A 462 -6.19 -17.60 14.68
CA LYS A 462 -6.86 -18.91 14.74
C LYS A 462 -8.38 -18.85 14.63
#